data_AF-A0A534VGE3-F1
#
_entry.id   AF-A0A534VGE3-F1
#
_cell.length_a   1.000
_cell.length_b   1.000
_cell.length_c   1.000
_cell.angle_alpha   90.00
_cell.angle_beta   90.00
_cell.angle_gamma   90.00
#
_symmetry.space_group_name_H-M   'P 1'
#
loop_
_entity.id
_entity.type
_entity.pdbx_description
1 polymer ?
#
loop_
_entity_poly.entity_id
_entity_poly.type
_entity_poly.pdbx_seq_one_letter_code
_entity_poly.pdbx_strand_id
1 'polypeptide(L)'
;MNTLQDLKGGKQIAVSSFGAALDQMTRELLTKHGIDPQRDVVLRAIEPTPSRLAALLTGAVDAAVLNQLDRLIAKKNGFNELLFYGDDLEFVTAGVVVAEKTLAQRPDLVQRFLRGTLRGFLWLKSSEKEAVQKFATAMKISESEAGEVYKSALKIMSADGTIPRSLQEKMIAFQRRSLKIEREVAPEQVYDFGMIRALNDEMKKSK
;
A
#
# COMPACT_ATOMS: atom_id res chain seq x y z
N MET A 1 -11.09 -0.29 -22.55
CA MET A 1 -11.48 0.57 -21.41
C MET A 1 -10.34 1.53 -21.17
N ASN A 2 -10.60 2.84 -21.26
CA ASN A 2 -9.58 3.88 -21.35
C ASN A 2 -9.69 4.92 -20.23
N THR A 3 -10.86 5.07 -19.62
CA THR A 3 -11.07 6.00 -18.51
C THR A 3 -11.75 5.32 -17.33
N LEU A 4 -11.65 5.91 -16.14
CA LEU A 4 -12.33 5.39 -14.95
C LEU A 4 -13.86 5.41 -15.11
N GLN A 5 -14.41 6.37 -15.87
CA GLN A 5 -15.86 6.48 -16.10
C GLN A 5 -16.42 5.32 -16.93
N ASP A 6 -15.60 4.67 -17.74
CA ASP A 6 -15.97 3.48 -18.51
C ASP A 6 -16.33 2.28 -17.60
N LEU A 7 -16.04 2.35 -16.30
CA LEU A 7 -16.46 1.36 -15.32
C LEU A 7 -17.98 1.41 -15.06
N LYS A 8 -18.63 2.55 -15.33
CA LYS A 8 -20.09 2.67 -15.18
C LYS A 8 -20.81 1.68 -16.09
N GLY A 9 -22.02 1.28 -15.68
CA GLY A 9 -22.84 0.33 -16.42
C GLY A 9 -22.68 -1.13 -15.97
N GLY A 10 -22.28 -1.34 -14.72
CA GLY A 10 -22.27 -2.66 -14.08
C GLY A 10 -21.01 -3.49 -14.35
N LYS A 11 -19.88 -2.83 -14.67
CA LYS A 11 -18.60 -3.50 -14.89
C LYS A 11 -18.16 -4.28 -13.65
N GLN A 12 -17.63 -5.47 -13.88
CA GLN A 12 -17.14 -6.36 -12.83
C GLN A 12 -15.72 -5.95 -12.45
N ILE A 13 -15.51 -5.59 -11.17
CA ILE A 13 -14.20 -5.16 -10.67
C ILE A 13 -13.72 -6.12 -9.59
N ALA A 14 -12.60 -6.80 -9.84
CA ALA A 14 -11.95 -7.62 -8.84
C ALA A 14 -11.22 -6.77 -7.79
N VAL A 15 -11.61 -6.94 -6.53
CA VAL A 15 -11.06 -6.27 -5.35
C VAL A 15 -10.58 -7.31 -4.32
N SER A 16 -9.92 -6.86 -3.26
CA SER A 16 -9.63 -7.70 -2.10
C SER A 16 -10.90 -8.20 -1.41
N SER A 17 -10.76 -9.05 -0.38
CA SER A 17 -11.87 -9.42 0.49
C SER A 17 -12.69 -8.22 0.95
N PHE A 18 -14.02 -8.34 0.95
CA PHE A 18 -14.90 -7.25 1.37
C PHE A 18 -14.62 -6.83 2.82
N GLY A 19 -14.59 -5.53 3.06
CA GLY A 19 -14.22 -4.94 4.36
C GLY A 19 -12.72 -4.88 4.63
N ALA A 20 -11.88 -5.48 3.79
CA ALA A 20 -10.43 -5.25 3.85
C ALA A 20 -10.09 -3.84 3.35
N ALA A 21 -8.91 -3.35 3.74
CA ALA A 21 -8.45 -2.00 3.42
C ALA A 21 -8.56 -1.65 1.92
N LEU A 22 -8.13 -2.54 1.02
CA LEU A 22 -8.15 -2.29 -0.43
C LEU A 22 -9.58 -2.21 -1.00
N ASP A 23 -10.54 -3.03 -0.54
CA ASP A 23 -11.96 -2.92 -0.93
C ASP A 23 -12.52 -1.56 -0.51
N GLN A 24 -12.25 -1.16 0.73
CA GLN A 24 -12.72 0.13 1.25
C GLN A 24 -12.09 1.32 0.52
N MET A 25 -10.78 1.29 0.27
CA MET A 25 -10.08 2.29 -0.56
C MET A 25 -10.68 2.36 -1.97
N THR A 26 -11.02 1.22 -2.57
CA THR A 26 -11.63 1.16 -3.91
C THR A 26 -12.98 1.88 -3.90
N ARG A 27 -13.83 1.62 -2.90
CA ARG A 27 -15.15 2.28 -2.78
C ARG A 27 -15.02 3.79 -2.57
N GLU A 28 -14.07 4.21 -1.74
CA GLU A 28 -13.77 5.63 -1.52
C GLU A 28 -13.33 6.32 -2.81
N LEU A 29 -12.41 5.71 -3.56
CA LEU A 29 -11.92 6.24 -4.83
C LEU A 29 -13.00 6.31 -5.90
N LEU A 30 -13.79 5.25 -6.07
CA LEU A 30 -14.92 5.26 -7.00
C LEU A 30 -15.87 6.41 -6.67
N THR A 31 -16.21 6.57 -5.39
CA THR A 31 -17.09 7.67 -4.92
C THR A 31 -16.46 9.04 -5.19
N LYS A 32 -15.17 9.23 -4.88
CA LYS A 32 -14.42 10.48 -5.14
C LYS A 32 -14.46 10.87 -6.62
N HIS A 33 -14.47 9.88 -7.51
CA HIS A 33 -14.54 10.07 -8.97
C HIS A 33 -15.97 10.00 -9.53
N GLY A 34 -17.01 10.11 -8.68
CA GLY A 34 -18.40 10.19 -9.10
C GLY A 34 -18.96 8.89 -9.68
N ILE A 35 -18.42 7.74 -9.26
CA ILE A 35 -18.90 6.40 -9.57
C ILE A 35 -19.48 5.80 -8.29
N ASP A 36 -20.76 5.48 -8.30
CA ASP A 36 -21.42 4.87 -7.14
C ASP A 36 -21.04 3.38 -7.05
N PRO A 37 -20.32 2.92 -6.00
CA PRO A 37 -19.89 1.54 -5.87
C PRO A 37 -21.02 0.53 -5.62
N GLN A 38 -22.24 1.00 -5.32
CA GLN A 38 -23.42 0.16 -5.14
C GLN A 38 -24.30 0.07 -6.38
N ARG A 39 -24.24 1.08 -7.26
CA ARG A 39 -25.14 1.18 -8.42
C ARG A 39 -24.43 1.05 -9.75
N ASP A 40 -23.26 1.65 -9.89
CA ASP A 40 -22.64 1.87 -11.20
C ASP A 40 -21.68 0.72 -11.59
N VAL A 41 -21.23 -0.09 -10.63
CA VAL A 41 -20.26 -1.20 -10.81
C VAL A 41 -20.66 -2.43 -9.99
N VAL A 42 -20.03 -3.57 -10.26
CA VAL A 42 -20.16 -4.80 -9.47
C VAL A 42 -18.80 -5.21 -8.93
N LEU A 43 -18.61 -5.11 -7.61
CA LEU A 43 -17.36 -5.51 -6.95
C LEU A 43 -17.34 -7.02 -6.69
N ARG A 44 -16.21 -7.66 -7.00
CA ARG A 44 -15.95 -9.09 -6.80
C ARG A 44 -14.75 -9.27 -5.87
N ALA A 45 -14.98 -9.83 -4.70
CA ALA A 45 -13.89 -10.21 -3.80
C ALA A 45 -13.15 -11.43 -4.38
N ILE A 46 -11.90 -11.25 -4.80
CA ILE A 46 -11.05 -12.31 -5.34
C ILE A 46 -9.67 -12.15 -4.70
N GLU A 47 -9.20 -13.18 -4.00
CA GLU A 47 -7.86 -13.23 -3.42
C GLU A 47 -7.20 -14.57 -3.75
N PRO A 48 -5.85 -14.60 -3.86
CA PRO A 48 -4.91 -13.48 -3.75
C PRO A 48 -4.86 -12.59 -5.01
N THR A 49 -4.05 -11.52 -5.02
CA THR A 49 -3.86 -10.64 -6.21
C THR A 49 -3.57 -11.38 -7.53
N PRO A 50 -2.74 -12.44 -7.58
CA PRO A 50 -2.56 -13.22 -8.81
C PRO A 50 -3.86 -13.83 -9.37
N SER A 51 -4.81 -14.19 -8.50
CA SER A 51 -6.14 -14.68 -8.93
C SER A 51 -7.00 -13.55 -9.51
N ARG A 52 -6.85 -12.31 -9.01
CA ARG A 52 -7.48 -11.12 -9.63
C ARG A 52 -6.93 -10.86 -11.01
N LEU A 53 -5.60 -10.94 -11.17
CA LEU A 53 -4.95 -10.82 -12.47
C LEU A 53 -5.44 -11.91 -13.43
N ALA A 54 -5.49 -13.18 -12.99
CA ALA A 54 -5.99 -14.27 -13.81
C ALA A 54 -7.44 -14.02 -14.26
N ALA A 55 -8.33 -13.60 -13.35
CA ALA A 55 -9.72 -13.26 -13.68
C ALA A 55 -9.83 -12.10 -14.69
N LEU A 56 -8.93 -11.12 -14.61
CA LEU A 56 -8.84 -10.03 -15.58
C LEU A 56 -8.41 -10.56 -16.96
N LEU A 57 -7.35 -11.38 -17.00
CA LEU A 57 -6.81 -11.94 -18.25
C LEU A 57 -7.80 -12.87 -18.96
N THR A 58 -8.63 -13.61 -18.22
CA THR A 58 -9.68 -14.48 -18.81
C THR A 58 -10.95 -13.73 -19.19
N GLY A 59 -11.08 -12.44 -18.84
CA GLY A 59 -12.30 -11.66 -19.03
C GLY A 59 -13.44 -12.02 -18.07
N ALA A 60 -13.16 -12.77 -16.99
CA ALA A 60 -14.14 -13.04 -15.94
C ALA A 60 -14.51 -11.77 -15.14
N VAL A 61 -13.61 -10.78 -15.14
CA VAL A 61 -13.87 -9.41 -14.66
C VAL A 61 -13.41 -8.39 -15.70
N ASP A 62 -14.03 -7.21 -15.70
CA ASP A 62 -13.68 -6.11 -16.61
C ASP A 62 -12.47 -5.30 -16.10
N ALA A 63 -12.28 -5.23 -14.78
CA ALA A 63 -11.18 -4.52 -14.12
C ALA A 63 -10.68 -5.28 -12.89
N ALA A 64 -9.44 -4.99 -12.47
CA ALA A 64 -8.88 -5.55 -11.25
C ALA A 64 -7.97 -4.54 -10.53
N VAL A 65 -8.05 -4.51 -9.20
CA VAL A 65 -7.08 -3.83 -8.36
C VAL A 65 -5.86 -4.74 -8.20
N LEU A 66 -4.70 -4.30 -8.68
CA LEU A 66 -3.47 -5.10 -8.74
C LEU A 66 -2.32 -4.42 -7.99
N ASN A 67 -1.32 -5.21 -7.60
CA ASN A 67 -0.05 -4.67 -7.09
C ASN A 67 0.86 -4.25 -8.28
N GLN A 68 2.02 -3.66 -7.97
CA GLN A 68 2.95 -3.13 -8.96
C GLN A 68 3.41 -4.19 -9.98
N LEU A 69 3.67 -5.42 -9.54
CA LEU A 69 4.16 -6.49 -10.41
C LEU A 69 3.05 -7.03 -11.33
N ASP A 70 1.91 -7.37 -10.74
CA ASP A 70 0.75 -7.90 -11.48
C ASP A 70 0.21 -6.87 -12.49
N ARG A 71 0.32 -5.57 -12.16
CA ARG A 71 0.01 -4.47 -13.09
C ARG A 71 0.87 -4.51 -14.35
N LEU A 72 2.19 -4.79 -14.24
CA LEU A 72 3.06 -4.89 -15.42
C LEU A 72 2.61 -6.03 -16.34
N ILE A 73 2.21 -7.16 -15.76
CA ILE A 73 1.69 -8.30 -16.52
C ILE A 73 0.38 -7.91 -17.23
N ALA A 74 -0.54 -7.25 -16.54
CA ALA A 74 -1.78 -6.75 -17.16
C ALA A 74 -1.49 -5.80 -18.33
N LYS A 75 -0.57 -4.83 -18.15
CA LYS A 75 -0.19 -3.87 -19.20
C LYS A 75 0.39 -4.58 -20.44
N LYS A 76 1.23 -5.60 -20.26
CA LYS A 76 1.75 -6.42 -21.38
C LYS A 76 0.66 -7.17 -22.13
N ASN A 77 -0.46 -7.47 -21.49
CA ASN A 77 -1.62 -8.13 -22.10
C ASN A 77 -2.65 -7.11 -22.64
N GLY A 78 -2.27 -5.85 -22.83
CA GLY A 78 -3.10 -4.83 -23.47
C GLY A 78 -4.10 -4.14 -22.55
N PHE A 79 -4.03 -4.35 -21.24
CA PHE A 79 -4.86 -3.63 -20.28
C PHE A 79 -4.30 -2.24 -19.98
N ASN A 80 -5.20 -1.27 -19.79
CA ASN A 80 -4.85 0.08 -19.38
C ASN A 80 -4.93 0.23 -17.85
N GLU A 81 -4.01 1.00 -17.27
CA GLU A 81 -4.15 1.47 -15.89
C GLU A 81 -5.18 2.61 -15.86
N LEU A 82 -6.27 2.42 -15.12
CA LEU A 82 -7.33 3.43 -15.01
C LEU A 82 -7.05 4.43 -13.88
N LEU A 83 -6.38 3.99 -12.83
CA LEU A 83 -6.13 4.77 -11.63
C LEU A 83 -4.97 4.18 -10.82
N PHE A 84 -4.07 5.04 -10.36
CA PHE A 84 -3.09 4.70 -9.34
C PHE A 84 -3.56 5.23 -7.98
N TYR A 85 -3.80 4.34 -7.02
CA TYR A 85 -4.43 4.72 -5.74
C TYR A 85 -3.62 5.77 -4.97
N GLY A 86 -2.29 5.71 -5.08
CA GLY A 86 -1.39 6.65 -4.40
C GLY A 86 -1.43 8.08 -4.95
N ASP A 87 -2.10 8.34 -6.07
CA ASP A 87 -2.32 9.71 -6.56
C ASP A 87 -3.46 10.42 -5.82
N ASP A 88 -4.37 9.65 -5.22
CA ASP A 88 -5.60 10.16 -4.64
C ASP A 88 -5.78 9.85 -3.16
N LEU A 89 -5.06 8.84 -2.66
CA LEU A 89 -5.13 8.38 -1.29
C LEU A 89 -3.76 8.35 -0.64
N GLU A 90 -3.61 9.15 0.40
CA GLU A 90 -2.67 8.85 1.48
C GLU A 90 -3.30 7.81 2.41
N PHE A 91 -2.76 6.59 2.37
CA PHE A 91 -3.22 5.45 3.15
C PHE A 91 -2.04 4.58 3.59
N VAL A 92 -2.06 4.14 4.84
CA VAL A 92 -0.98 3.31 5.41
C VAL A 92 -1.32 1.84 5.20
N THR A 93 -0.58 1.18 4.31
CA THR A 93 -0.80 -0.22 3.93
C THR A 93 0.15 -1.21 4.61
N ALA A 94 1.27 -0.73 5.16
CA ALA A 94 2.27 -1.56 5.82
C ALA A 94 3.00 -0.79 6.93
N GLY A 95 3.48 -1.52 7.93
CA GLY A 95 4.24 -0.98 9.05
C GLY A 95 4.81 -2.09 9.93
N VAL A 96 5.66 -1.71 10.89
CA VAL A 96 6.16 -2.61 11.92
C VAL A 96 5.18 -2.58 13.09
N VAL A 97 4.72 -3.75 13.52
CA VAL A 97 3.85 -3.91 14.69
C VAL A 97 4.59 -4.78 15.72
N VAL A 98 4.54 -4.37 16.98
CA VAL A 98 5.16 -5.10 18.09
C VAL A 98 4.15 -5.22 19.23
N ALA A 99 4.16 -6.35 19.92
CA ALA A 99 3.35 -6.52 21.13
C ALA A 99 3.85 -5.58 22.24
N GLU A 100 2.95 -4.92 22.95
CA GLU A 100 3.27 -4.01 24.07
C GLU A 100 4.17 -4.69 25.11
N LYS A 101 3.91 -5.96 25.43
CA LYS A 101 4.75 -6.76 26.33
C LYS A 101 6.19 -6.87 25.84
N THR A 102 6.40 -7.11 24.55
CA THR A 102 7.74 -7.20 23.97
C THR A 102 8.44 -5.85 23.99
N LEU A 103 7.71 -4.77 23.68
CA LEU A 103 8.23 -3.41 23.73
C LEU A 103 8.68 -3.04 25.15
N ALA A 104 7.88 -3.36 26.17
CA ALA A 104 8.19 -3.07 27.57
C ALA A 104 9.32 -3.93 28.13
N GLN A 105 9.35 -5.23 27.81
CA GLN A 105 10.32 -6.17 28.40
C GLN A 105 11.65 -6.23 27.65
N ARG A 106 11.66 -5.94 26.34
CA ARG A 106 12.82 -6.07 25.47
C ARG A 106 12.95 -4.85 24.53
N PRO A 107 13.01 -3.62 25.06
CA PRO A 107 13.10 -2.41 24.23
C PRO A 107 14.38 -2.39 23.39
N ASP A 108 15.47 -2.97 23.88
CA ASP A 108 16.74 -3.09 23.15
C ASP A 108 16.60 -3.96 21.88
N LEU A 109 15.85 -5.07 21.97
CA LEU A 109 15.57 -5.94 20.84
C LEU A 109 14.77 -5.19 19.77
N VAL A 110 13.73 -4.47 20.19
CA VAL A 110 12.90 -3.65 19.28
C VAL A 110 13.75 -2.56 18.63
N GLN A 111 14.56 -1.83 19.39
CA GLN A 111 15.43 -0.78 18.87
C GLN A 111 16.45 -1.34 17.85
N ARG A 112 17.07 -2.49 18.12
CA ARG A 112 18.01 -3.13 17.19
C ARG A 112 17.32 -3.59 15.91
N PHE A 113 16.12 -4.16 16.02
CA PHE A 113 15.29 -4.52 14.86
C PHE A 113 14.97 -3.28 14.02
N LEU A 114 14.42 -2.23 14.63
CA LEU A 114 14.08 -0.97 13.95
C LEU A 114 15.31 -0.32 13.31
N ARG A 115 16.47 -0.34 13.97
CA ARG A 115 17.73 0.18 13.40
C ARG A 115 18.12 -0.57 12.13
N GLY A 116 18.03 -1.90 12.13
CA GLY A 116 18.30 -2.72 10.95
C GLY A 116 17.31 -2.45 9.82
N THR A 117 16.02 -2.41 10.13
CA THR A 117 14.94 -2.10 9.18
C THR A 117 15.12 -0.71 8.58
N LEU A 118 15.41 0.31 9.39
CA LEU A 118 15.62 1.68 8.94
C LEU A 118 16.86 1.80 8.04
N ARG A 119 17.96 1.10 8.36
CA ARG A 119 19.14 1.04 7.48
C ARG A 119 18.79 0.46 6.12
N GLY A 120 18.07 -0.66 6.08
CA GLY A 120 17.63 -1.29 4.83
C GLY A 120 16.68 -0.38 4.03
N PHE A 121 15.76 0.28 4.73
CA PHE A 121 14.82 1.24 4.16
C PHE A 121 15.54 2.44 3.53
N LEU A 122 16.47 3.07 4.26
CA LEU A 122 17.23 4.21 3.75
C LEU A 122 18.16 3.80 2.60
N TRP A 123 18.80 2.63 2.72
CA TRP A 123 19.61 2.05 1.64
C TRP A 123 18.78 1.86 0.38
N LEU A 124 17.59 1.27 0.50
CA LEU A 124 16.69 1.06 -0.64
C LEU A 124 16.40 2.39 -1.36
N LYS A 125 16.18 3.48 -0.61
CA LYS A 125 15.89 4.80 -1.19
C LYS A 125 17.09 5.50 -1.81
N SER A 126 18.31 5.20 -1.36
CA SER A 126 19.54 5.85 -1.83
C SER A 126 20.34 5.05 -2.86
N SER A 127 20.01 3.78 -3.08
CA SER A 127 20.81 2.84 -3.88
C SER A 127 19.99 2.26 -5.03
N GLU A 128 19.48 3.13 -5.91
CA GLU A 128 18.57 2.76 -7.01
C GLU A 128 19.14 1.65 -7.89
N LYS A 129 20.40 1.76 -8.33
CA LYS A 129 21.01 0.79 -9.23
C LYS A 129 21.04 -0.61 -8.61
N GLU A 130 21.56 -0.73 -7.40
CA GLU A 130 21.66 -2.01 -6.69
C GLU A 130 20.28 -2.55 -6.32
N ALA A 131 19.35 -1.68 -5.93
CA ALA A 131 17.97 -2.07 -5.62
C ALA A 131 17.26 -2.64 -6.84
N VAL A 132 17.37 -1.99 -8.00
CA VAL A 132 16.78 -2.45 -9.26
C VAL A 132 17.34 -3.81 -9.67
N GLN A 133 18.64 -4.02 -9.56
CA GLN A 133 19.26 -5.33 -9.85
C GLN A 133 18.76 -6.44 -8.92
N LYS A 134 18.59 -6.14 -7.63
CA LYS A 134 18.02 -7.09 -6.66
C LYS A 134 16.56 -7.38 -6.96
N PHE A 135 15.77 -6.37 -7.33
CA PHE A 135 14.37 -6.53 -7.70
C PHE A 135 14.22 -7.39 -8.95
N ALA A 136 15.01 -7.12 -10.00
CA ALA A 136 15.04 -7.91 -11.23
C ALA A 136 15.30 -9.39 -10.93
N THR A 137 16.32 -9.67 -10.10
CA THR A 137 16.67 -11.05 -9.71
C THR A 137 15.57 -11.72 -8.88
N ALA A 138 15.09 -11.05 -7.82
CA ALA A 138 14.13 -11.62 -6.88
C ALA A 138 12.76 -11.85 -7.51
N MET A 139 12.31 -10.93 -8.36
CA MET A 139 11.00 -10.98 -9.02
C MET A 139 11.05 -11.69 -10.37
N LYS A 140 12.25 -12.03 -10.88
CA LYS A 140 12.46 -12.66 -12.19
C LYS A 140 11.88 -11.84 -13.34
N ILE A 141 12.15 -10.54 -13.34
CA ILE A 141 11.72 -9.57 -14.36
C ILE A 141 12.94 -8.85 -14.96
N SER A 142 12.75 -8.15 -16.07
CA SER A 142 13.84 -7.36 -16.67
C SER A 142 14.26 -6.19 -15.78
N GLU A 143 15.49 -5.68 -15.95
CA GLU A 143 15.96 -4.50 -15.21
C GLU A 143 15.08 -3.26 -15.45
N SER A 144 14.56 -3.10 -16.67
CA SER A 144 13.64 -2.01 -17.00
C SER A 144 12.36 -2.08 -16.17
N GLU A 145 11.75 -3.26 -16.08
CA GLU A 145 10.54 -3.49 -15.28
C GLU A 145 10.82 -3.33 -13.79
N ALA A 146 11.95 -3.84 -13.31
CA ALA A 146 12.38 -3.65 -11.94
C ALA A 146 12.57 -2.16 -11.61
N GLY A 147 13.06 -1.36 -12.57
CA GLY A 147 13.12 0.10 -12.47
C GLY A 147 11.75 0.76 -12.33
N GLU A 148 10.75 0.30 -13.10
CA GLU A 148 9.37 0.78 -12.96
C GLU A 148 8.75 0.42 -11.60
N VAL A 149 8.95 -0.82 -11.14
CA VAL A 149 8.49 -1.28 -9.81
C VAL A 149 9.17 -0.47 -8.71
N TYR A 150 10.48 -0.25 -8.81
CA TYR A 150 11.25 0.53 -7.85
C TYR A 150 10.73 1.97 -7.74
N LYS A 151 10.56 2.67 -8.86
CA LYS A 151 10.03 4.04 -8.87
C LYS A 151 8.62 4.12 -8.31
N SER A 152 7.76 3.15 -8.65
CA SER A 152 6.40 3.07 -8.13
C SER A 152 6.38 2.81 -6.62
N ALA A 153 7.31 2.00 -6.11
CA ALA A 153 7.46 1.76 -4.68
C ALA A 153 7.91 3.03 -3.94
N LEU A 154 8.92 3.75 -4.46
CA LEU A 154 9.40 4.99 -3.84
C LEU A 154 8.31 6.06 -3.70
N LYS A 155 7.39 6.14 -4.66
CA LYS A 155 6.30 7.13 -4.66
C LYS A 155 5.34 6.99 -3.46
N ILE A 156 5.20 5.77 -2.93
CA ILE A 156 4.26 5.49 -1.82
C ILE A 156 4.97 5.23 -0.48
N MET A 157 6.30 5.16 -0.47
CA MET A 157 7.07 4.96 0.75
C MET A 157 7.14 6.26 1.56
N SER A 158 7.10 6.13 2.90
CA SER A 158 7.31 7.29 3.78
C SER A 158 8.70 7.89 3.61
N ALA A 159 8.92 9.09 4.15
CA ALA A 159 10.23 9.74 4.07
C ALA A 159 11.28 8.99 4.89
N ASP A 160 10.95 8.66 6.14
CA ASP A 160 11.90 8.28 7.19
C ASP A 160 11.39 7.15 8.11
N GLY A 161 10.35 6.43 7.68
CA GLY A 161 9.70 5.38 8.48
C GLY A 161 8.63 5.90 9.44
N THR A 162 8.32 7.20 9.43
CA THR A 162 7.18 7.79 10.18
C THR A 162 6.04 8.21 9.26
N ILE A 163 4.90 8.57 9.85
CA ILE A 163 3.78 9.19 9.16
C ILE A 163 3.29 10.45 9.91
N PRO A 164 2.77 11.47 9.20
CA PRO A 164 2.22 12.67 9.84
C PRO A 164 1.09 12.36 10.82
N ARG A 165 0.91 13.20 11.84
CA ARG A 165 -0.17 13.05 12.83
C ARG A 165 -1.55 13.04 12.17
N SER A 166 -1.77 13.92 11.19
CA SER A 166 -3.03 13.96 10.42
C SER A 166 -3.33 12.63 9.73
N LEU A 167 -2.31 11.96 9.19
CA LEU A 167 -2.49 10.65 8.57
C LEU A 167 -2.78 9.57 9.63
N GLN A 168 -2.13 9.61 10.80
CA GLN A 168 -2.46 8.70 11.92
C GLN A 168 -3.93 8.84 12.33
N GLU A 169 -4.39 10.08 12.53
CA GLU A 169 -5.78 10.39 12.90
C GLU A 169 -6.76 9.93 11.81
N LYS A 170 -6.44 10.17 10.53
CA LYS A 170 -7.24 9.69 9.39
C LYS A 170 -7.34 8.16 9.38
N MET A 171 -6.23 7.45 9.56
CA MET A 171 -6.20 5.98 9.58
C MET A 171 -6.99 5.41 10.78
N ILE A 172 -6.87 6.02 11.95
CA ILE A 172 -7.63 5.63 13.14
C ILE A 172 -9.13 5.89 12.93
N ALA A 173 -9.51 7.06 12.43
CA ALA A 173 -10.91 7.40 12.16
C ALA A 173 -11.53 6.46 11.13
N PHE A 174 -10.77 6.13 10.08
CA PHE A 174 -11.17 5.14 9.07
C PHE A 174 -11.42 3.77 9.71
N GLN A 175 -10.48 3.25 10.50
CA GLN A 175 -10.64 1.95 11.15
C GLN A 175 -11.74 1.94 12.22
N ARG A 176 -11.90 3.02 12.99
CA ARG A 176 -13.00 3.16 13.95
C ARG A 176 -14.36 3.07 13.26
N ARG A 177 -14.53 3.76 12.12
CA ARG A 177 -15.76 3.69 11.32
C ARG A 177 -16.01 2.28 10.79
N SER A 178 -14.97 1.65 10.24
CA SER A 178 -15.03 0.28 9.70
C SER A 178 -15.42 -0.75 10.79
N LEU A 179 -14.79 -0.66 11.96
CA LEU A 179 -14.97 -1.58 13.08
C LEU A 179 -16.12 -1.19 14.04
N LYS A 180 -16.85 -0.10 13.75
CA LYS A 180 -17.91 0.45 14.60
C LYS A 180 -17.45 0.73 16.03
N ILE A 181 -16.21 1.24 16.17
CA ILE A 181 -15.64 1.62 17.46
C ILE A 181 -16.05 3.06 17.79
N GLU A 182 -16.96 3.21 18.76
CA GLU A 182 -17.49 4.52 19.16
C GLU A 182 -16.51 5.32 20.01
N ARG A 183 -15.77 4.65 20.92
CA ARG A 183 -14.80 5.33 21.80
C ARG A 183 -13.73 6.07 21.01
N GLU A 184 -13.29 7.21 21.54
CA GLU A 184 -12.11 7.89 21.01
C GLU A 184 -10.85 7.06 21.18
N VAL A 185 -9.96 7.16 20.19
CA VAL A 185 -8.66 6.49 20.19
C VAL A 185 -7.63 7.54 19.79
N ALA A 186 -6.74 7.88 20.71
CA ALA A 186 -5.67 8.82 20.44
C ALA A 186 -4.55 8.15 19.62
N PRO A 187 -3.85 8.87 18.72
CA PRO A 187 -2.73 8.32 17.96
C PRO A 187 -1.68 7.60 18.80
N GLU A 188 -1.39 8.11 19.99
CA GLU A 188 -0.40 7.56 20.93
C GLU A 188 -0.76 6.16 21.45
N GLN A 189 -2.03 5.75 21.35
CA GLN A 189 -2.47 4.40 21.71
C GLN A 189 -2.21 3.37 20.59
N VAL A 190 -1.84 3.82 19.40
CA VAL A 190 -1.68 2.99 18.20
C VAL A 190 -0.27 3.11 17.60
N TYR A 191 0.30 4.31 17.64
CA TYR A 191 1.56 4.64 17.00
C TYR A 191 2.60 5.11 18.02
N ASP A 192 3.72 4.40 18.11
CA ASP A 192 4.93 4.85 18.79
C ASP A 192 6.05 5.09 17.77
N PHE A 193 6.32 6.36 17.49
CA PHE A 193 7.42 6.78 16.62
C PHE A 193 8.64 7.31 17.40
N GLY A 194 8.66 7.19 18.73
CA GLY A 194 9.76 7.70 19.55
C GLY A 194 11.10 7.05 19.19
N MET A 195 11.12 5.71 19.15
CA MET A 195 12.34 4.95 18.81
C MET A 195 12.86 5.25 17.40
N ILE A 196 11.97 5.31 16.40
CA ILE A 196 12.40 5.55 15.01
C ILE A 196 12.89 6.99 14.81
N ARG A 197 12.30 7.99 15.48
CA ARG A 197 12.78 9.38 15.46
C ARG A 197 14.19 9.49 16.05
N ALA A 198 14.41 8.87 17.21
CA ALA A 198 15.74 8.85 17.84
C ALA A 198 16.79 8.18 16.94
N LEU A 199 16.44 7.07 16.28
CA LEU A 199 17.32 6.39 15.32
C LEU A 199 17.62 7.25 14.08
N ASN A 200 16.63 7.97 13.56
CA ASN A 200 16.84 8.90 12.45
C ASN A 200 17.83 10.02 12.83
N ASP A 201 17.73 10.57 14.05
CA ASP A 201 18.63 11.60 14.54
C ASP A 201 20.07 11.07 14.75
N GLU A 202 20.21 9.85 15.27
CA GLU A 202 21.50 9.14 15.39
C GLU A 202 22.18 8.98 14.02
N MET A 203 21.41 8.55 13.00
CA MET A 203 21.95 8.29 11.66
C MET A 203 22.33 9.57 10.92
N LYS A 204 21.62 10.68 11.14
CA LYS A 204 21.98 11.99 10.55
C LYS A 204 23.31 12.52 11.10
N LYS A 205 23.61 12.27 12.38
CA LYS A 205 24.85 12.69 13.04
C LYS A 205 26.07 11.85 12.67
N SER A 206 25.85 10.67 12.10
CA SER A 206 26.91 9.71 11.73
C SER A 206 27.34 9.83 10.26
N LYS A 207 26.80 10.81 9.53
CA LYS A 207 27.21 11.21 8.17
C LYS A 207 28.10 12.45 8.24
#